data_AF-A0A645JHQ9-F1
#
_entry.id   AF-A0A645JHQ9-F1
#
_cell.length_a   1.000
_cell.length_b   1.000
_cell.length_c   1.000
_cell.angle_alpha   90.00
_cell.angle_beta   90.00
_cell.angle_gamma   90.00
#
_symmetry.space_group_name_H-M   'P 1'
#
loop_
_entity.id
_entity.type
_entity.pdbx_description
1 polymer ?
#
loop_
_entity_poly.entity_id
_entity_poly.type
_entity_poly.pdbx_seq_one_letter_code
_entity_poly.pdbx_strand_id
1 'polypeptide(L)' 'MPIERCPKFNAFISKVFGFVFRSDRGACIRRIREIGVENFAKEMTESGNYNRPVKKH' A
#
# COMPACT_ATOMS: atom_id res chain seq x y z
N MET A 1 10.17 -11.26 -6.14
CA MET A 1 8.87 -11.83 -6.55
C MET A 1 7.95 -10.75 -7.11
N PRO A 2 7.27 -10.95 -8.24
CA PRO A 2 6.16 -10.08 -8.66
C PRO A 2 5.01 -10.16 -7.67
N ILE A 3 4.46 -9.03 -7.25
CA ILE A 3 3.39 -8.96 -6.24
C ILE A 3 2.13 -9.70 -6.73
N GLU A 4 1.91 -9.70 -8.04
CA GLU A 4 0.83 -10.40 -8.74
C GLU A 4 0.88 -11.93 -8.58
N ARG A 5 2.03 -12.50 -8.18
CA ARG A 5 2.17 -13.93 -7.87
C ARG A 5 2.15 -14.24 -6.38
N CYS A 6 1.96 -13.23 -5.52
CA CYS A 6 1.92 -13.44 -4.07
C CYS A 6 0.52 -13.93 -3.66
N PRO A 7 0.38 -15.17 -3.15
CA PRO A 7 -0.92 -15.71 -2.74
C PRO A 7 -1.53 -14.92 -1.57
N LYS A 8 -0.69 -14.37 -0.67
CA LYS A 8 -1.15 -13.49 0.42
C LYS A 8 -1.73 -12.16 -0.11
N PHE A 9 -1.15 -11.63 -1.18
CA PHE A 9 -1.62 -10.39 -1.80
C PHE A 9 -2.88 -10.61 -2.64
N ASN A 10 -2.98 -11.75 -3.34
CA ASN A 10 -4.09 -12.07 -4.22
C ASN A 10 -5.25 -12.84 -3.58
N ALA A 11 -5.16 -13.16 -2.28
CA ALA A 11 -6.25 -13.80 -1.57
C ALA A 11 -7.56 -13.01 -1.76
N PHE A 12 -8.65 -13.73 -2.00
CA PHE A 12 -9.97 -13.13 -2.20
C PHE A 12 -10.36 -12.20 -1.05
N ILE A 13 -10.12 -12.65 0.18
CA ILE A 13 -10.31 -11.87 1.42
C ILE A 13 -9.45 -10.61 1.42
N SER A 14 -8.18 -10.72 0.99
CA SER A 14 -7.33 -9.55 0.81
C SER A 14 -8.04 -8.56 -0.12
N LYS A 15 -8.45 -8.94 -1.33
CA LYS A 15 -9.12 -8.03 -2.28
C LYS A 15 -10.36 -7.33 -1.71
N VAL A 16 -11.22 -8.05 -0.99
CA VAL A 16 -12.42 -7.49 -0.32
C VAL A 16 -12.04 -6.40 0.67
N PHE A 17 -11.04 -6.62 1.53
CA PHE A 17 -10.57 -5.60 2.46
C PHE A 17 -9.98 -4.37 1.75
N GLY A 18 -9.33 -4.56 0.60
CA GLY A 18 -8.84 -3.44 -0.22
C GLY A 18 -9.97 -2.57 -0.75
N PHE A 19 -11.08 -3.19 -1.12
CA PHE A 19 -12.27 -2.49 -1.60
C PHE A 19 -13.01 -1.77 -0.46
N VAL A 20 -13.28 -2.46 0.65
CA VAL A 20 -13.99 -1.89 1.82
C VAL A 20 -13.24 -0.71 2.44
N PHE A 21 -11.91 -0.85 2.60
CA PHE A 21 -11.08 0.21 3.19
C PHE A 21 -10.54 1.22 2.16
N ARG A 22 -10.94 1.11 0.88
CA ARG A 22 -10.42 1.91 -0.25
C ARG A 22 -8.88 2.00 -0.25
N SER A 23 -8.22 0.89 0.12
CA SER A 23 -6.76 0.83 0.28
C SER A 23 -6.07 0.25 -0.95
N ASP A 24 -5.14 1.02 -1.53
CA ASP A 24 -4.30 0.57 -2.64
C ASP A 24 -2.99 -0.01 -2.09
N ARG A 25 -3.10 -1.22 -1.54
CA ARG A 25 -1.96 -1.98 -1.02
C ARG A 25 -0.89 -2.24 -2.07
N GLY A 26 -1.26 -2.33 -3.35
CA GLY A 26 -0.29 -2.50 -4.43
C GLY A 26 0.60 -1.26 -4.55
N ALA A 27 -0.01 -0.07 -4.47
CA ALA A 27 0.71 1.17 -4.49
C ALA A 27 1.52 1.44 -3.22
N CYS A 28 1.05 1.01 -2.04
CA CYS A 28 1.86 1.05 -0.81
C CYS A 28 3.13 0.20 -0.96
N ILE A 29 3.01 -1.05 -1.43
CA ILE A 29 4.19 -1.92 -1.60
C ILE A 29 5.13 -1.35 -2.67
N ARG A 30 4.62 -0.80 -3.78
CA ARG A 30 5.46 -0.11 -4.77
C ARG A 30 6.22 1.05 -4.14
N ARG A 31 5.54 1.91 -3.36
CA ARG A 31 6.17 3.04 -2.68
C ARG A 31 7.26 2.58 -1.70
N ILE A 32 6.98 1.58 -0.86
CA ILE A 32 7.96 1.00 0.06
C ILE A 32 9.21 0.49 -0.68
N ARG A 33 9.05 -0.07 -1.89
CA ARG A 33 10.18 -0.53 -2.70
C ARG A 33 10.99 0.61 -3.31
N GLU A 34 10.38 1.77 -3.54
CA GLU A 34 11.06 2.97 -4.06
C GLU A 34 11.85 3.71 -2.98
N ILE A 35 11.23 3.93 -1.81
CA ILE A 35 11.80 4.83 -0.78
C ILE A 35 12.27 4.11 0.48
N GLY A 36 12.01 2.81 0.61
CA GLY A 36 12.29 2.05 1.83
C GLY A 36 11.18 2.18 2.89
N VAL A 37 11.21 1.28 3.87
CA VAL A 37 10.17 1.17 4.91
C VAL A 37 10.16 2.39 5.84
N GLU A 38 11.34 2.88 6.24
CA GLU A 38 11.46 4.00 7.19
C GLU A 38 10.93 5.31 6.61
N ASN A 39 11.30 5.63 5.37
CA ASN A 39 10.79 6.83 4.70
C ASN A 39 9.29 6.73 4.42
N PHE A 40 8.79 5.53 4.09
CA PHE A 40 7.35 5.33 3.93
C PHE A 40 6.60 5.55 5.26
N ALA A 41 7.11 5.02 6.38
CA ALA A 41 6.52 5.26 7.70
C ALA A 41 6.48 6.75 8.03
N LYS A 42 7.53 7.50 7.70
CA LYS A 42 7.56 8.96 7.86
C LYS A 42 6.49 9.66 7.02
N GLU A 43 6.34 9.28 5.74
CA GLU A 43 5.27 9.80 4.87
C GLU A 43 3.86 9.50 5.42
N MET A 44 3.65 8.33 6.03
CA MET A 44 2.37 7.97 6.67
C MET A 44 2.09 8.84 7.89
N THR A 45 3.11 9.07 8.74
CA THR A 45 2.99 9.95 9.91
C THR A 45 2.71 11.40 9.51
N GLU A 46 3.40 11.92 8.51
CA GLU A 46 3.22 13.30 8.03
C GLU A 46 1.86 13.50 7.34
N SER A 47 1.38 12.51 6.58
CA SER A 47 0.10 12.60 5.87
C SER A 47 -1.13 12.32 6.74
N GLY A 48 -0.95 11.76 7.94
CA GLY A 48 -2.04 11.30 8.81
C GLY A 48 -2.88 10.17 8.20
N ASN A 49 -2.37 9.51 7.16
CA ASN A 49 -3.04 8.44 6.44
C ASN A 49 -2.16 7.19 6.42
N TYR A 50 -2.76 6.03 6.64
CA TYR A 50 -2.07 4.73 6.65
C TYR A 50 -2.14 4.00 5.29
N ASN A 51 -2.69 4.66 4.28
CA ASN A 51 -2.71 4.24 2.89
C ASN A 51 -1.77 5.14 2.08
N ARG A 52 -1.40 4.73 0.85
CA ARG A 52 -0.52 5.53 -0.03
C ARG A 52 -0.94 7.00 0.02
N PRO A 53 -0.01 7.95 0.25
CA PRO A 53 -0.37 9.36 0.25
C PRO A 53 -0.86 9.66 -1.16
N VAL A 54 -2.14 10.01 -1.28
CA VAL A 54 -2.68 10.47 -2.56
C VAL A 54 -1.91 11.75 -2.84
N LYS A 55 -1.03 11.75 -3.84
CA LYS A 55 -0.54 13.02 -4.37
C LYS A 55 -1.80 13.80 -4.75
N LYS A 56 -2.12 14.86 -4.01
CA LYS A 56 -2.97 15.92 -4.55
C LYS A 56 -2.18 16.47 -5.74
N HIS A 57 -2.56 16.05 -6.94
CA HIS A 57 -2.23 16.83 -8.13
C HIS A 57 -3.14 18.05 -8.12
#